data_AF-A0A3L6PCS6-F1
#
_entry.id   AF-A0A3L6PCS6-F1
#
_cell.length_a   1.000
_cell.length_b   1.000
_cell.length_c   1.000
_cell.angle_alpha   90.00
_cell.angle_beta   90.00
_cell.angle_gamma   90.00
#
_symmetry.space_group_name_H-M   'P 1'
#
loop_
_entity.id
_entity.type
_entity.pdbx_description
1 polymer ?
#
loop_
_entity_poly.entity_id
_entity_poly.type
_entity_poly.pdbx_seq_one_letter_code
_entity_poly.pdbx_strand_id
1 'polypeptide(L)'
;MDRRLSTARVPAPSKSLLLRSQTGDFDHNRWLFETKGTYGIGNAYWPQDNNAYADDDGGGAGGGPVKMEDLVDKPWKPLSRKVAIPPGILSPYRLLVLVRFISLFLFLIWRATNPNLNALWLWGISIVCEFWFAFSWLLDQMPKLNPINRAVDLAALREKFESVTPTNPTGRSDLPGLDVFISTADPYKEPPLTTANSLLSILGTEYPAEKLFVYISDDGGALLTFEAMAEACEFAKVWVPFCRKHSIEPRNPDSYFNQKGDPTKGKKRPDFVKDRRWIKREYDEFKVRINGLADLIRRRANAMNARERKLARDKQAAAASSDALAADVPMVKATWMADGTHWPGT
;
A
#
# COMPACT_ATOMS: atom_id res chain seq x y z
N MET A 1 3.68 34.56 8.80
CA MET A 1 3.21 33.16 8.79
C MET A 1 1.80 33.15 8.27
N ASP A 2 1.63 33.11 6.95
CA ASP A 2 0.30 33.08 6.31
C ASP A 2 0.01 31.66 5.81
N ARG A 3 -0.80 30.92 6.56
CA ARG A 3 -1.37 29.64 6.13
C ARG A 3 -2.47 29.93 5.11
N ARG A 4 -2.15 29.84 3.81
CA ARG A 4 -3.17 29.75 2.75
C ARG A 4 -3.59 28.28 2.60
N LEU A 5 -4.60 27.88 3.37
CA LEU A 5 -5.39 26.67 3.11
C LEU A 5 -6.22 26.91 1.85
N SER A 6 -6.17 25.99 0.89
CA SER A 6 -6.97 26.05 -0.33
C SER A 6 -8.46 25.88 0.00
N THR A 7 -9.26 26.90 -0.28
CA THR A 7 -10.72 26.86 -0.20
C THR A 7 -11.29 26.26 -1.48
N ALA A 8 -10.92 25.02 -1.82
CA ALA A 8 -11.62 24.28 -2.85
C ALA A 8 -12.93 23.76 -2.25
N ARG A 9 -14.03 24.44 -2.58
CA ARG A 9 -15.39 24.05 -2.16
C ARG A 9 -15.78 22.79 -2.93
N VAL A 10 -15.47 21.62 -2.38
CA VAL A 10 -15.95 20.33 -2.89
C VAL A 10 -17.49 20.32 -2.74
N PRO A 11 -18.27 20.13 -3.80
CA PRO A 11 -19.72 20.00 -3.66
C PRO A 11 -20.02 18.77 -2.80
N ALA A 12 -20.89 18.94 -1.81
CA ALA A 12 -21.30 17.86 -0.92
C ALA A 12 -21.80 16.65 -1.74
N PRO A 13 -21.44 15.41 -1.37
CA PRO A 13 -21.92 14.23 -2.07
C PRO A 13 -23.46 14.20 -2.02
N SER A 14 -24.08 13.94 -3.17
CA SER A 14 -25.53 13.84 -3.29
C SER A 14 -26.07 12.81 -2.30
N LYS A 15 -27.10 13.19 -1.53
CA LYS A 15 -27.74 12.35 -0.52
C LYS A 15 -28.25 10.99 -1.07
N SER A 16 -28.34 10.82 -2.39
CA SER A 16 -28.70 9.54 -3.03
C SER A 16 -27.57 8.49 -3.01
N LEU A 17 -26.30 8.89 -2.88
CA LEU A 17 -25.16 7.95 -2.80
C LEU A 17 -25.07 7.26 -1.44
N LEU A 18 -25.48 7.93 -0.35
CA LEU A 18 -25.48 7.36 1.00
C LEU A 18 -26.58 6.32 1.22
N LEU A 19 -27.68 6.38 0.46
CA LEU A 19 -28.70 5.33 0.50
C LEU A 19 -28.25 4.04 -0.22
N ARG A 20 -27.25 4.12 -1.11
CA ARG A 20 -26.81 3.00 -1.97
C ARG A 20 -25.66 2.19 -1.37
N SER A 21 -25.07 2.64 -0.26
CA SER A 21 -24.01 1.93 0.46
C SER A 21 -24.54 1.07 1.62
N GLN A 22 -25.86 0.96 1.80
CA GLN A 22 -26.41 -0.06 2.71
C GLN A 22 -26.12 -1.43 2.10
N THR A 23 -25.10 -2.08 2.63
CA THR A 23 -24.87 -3.52 2.51
C THR A 23 -26.04 -4.24 3.18
N GLY A 24 -27.17 -4.34 2.48
CA GLY A 24 -28.14 -5.39 2.78
C GLY A 24 -27.42 -6.71 2.60
N ASP A 25 -27.51 -7.59 3.61
CA ASP A 25 -26.92 -8.92 3.55
C ASP A 25 -27.27 -9.60 2.23
N PHE A 26 -26.24 -9.94 1.48
CA PHE A 26 -26.39 -10.58 0.17
C PHE A 26 -26.97 -11.97 0.38
N ASP A 27 -28.23 -12.19 0.03
CA ASP A 27 -28.90 -13.46 0.24
C ASP A 27 -28.37 -14.51 -0.74
N HIS A 28 -27.51 -15.41 -0.23
CA HIS A 28 -26.85 -16.45 -1.03
C HIS A 28 -27.86 -17.48 -1.56
N ASN A 29 -29.03 -17.60 -0.93
CA ASN A 29 -30.02 -18.59 -1.32
C ASN A 29 -30.70 -18.22 -2.64
N ARG A 30 -30.93 -16.93 -2.90
CA ARG A 30 -31.58 -16.50 -4.15
C ARG A 30 -30.78 -16.89 -5.40
N TRP A 31 -29.45 -16.83 -5.32
CA TRP A 31 -28.56 -17.16 -6.45
C TRP A 31 -28.39 -18.66 -6.70
N LEU A 32 -28.51 -19.49 -5.66
CA LEU A 32 -28.40 -20.95 -5.80
C LEU A 32 -29.66 -21.58 -6.41
N PHE A 33 -30.85 -21.00 -6.18
CA PHE A 33 -32.12 -21.58 -6.62
C PHE A 33 -32.70 -20.99 -7.93
N GLU A 34 -32.16 -19.87 -8.45
CA GLU A 34 -32.52 -19.31 -9.77
C GLU A 34 -31.89 -20.06 -10.96
N THR A 35 -31.14 -21.15 -10.74
CA THR A 35 -30.48 -21.94 -11.80
C THR A 35 -31.42 -22.91 -12.55
N LYS A 36 -32.73 -22.90 -12.27
CA LYS A 36 -33.71 -23.65 -13.08
C LYS A 36 -34.15 -22.92 -14.37
N GLY A 37 -33.65 -21.72 -14.63
CA GLY A 37 -33.73 -21.08 -15.94
C GLY A 37 -32.63 -21.61 -16.86
N THR A 38 -33.01 -22.13 -18.02
CA THR A 38 -32.10 -22.58 -19.08
C THR A 38 -31.06 -21.51 -19.41
N TYR A 39 -29.78 -21.83 -19.18
CA TYR A 39 -28.64 -21.01 -19.55
C TYR A 39 -28.55 -20.84 -21.07
N GLY A 40 -28.32 -19.61 -21.55
CA GLY A 40 -27.81 -19.40 -22.90
C GLY A 40 -27.91 -17.97 -23.46
N ILE A 41 -26.92 -17.12 -23.18
CA ILE A 41 -26.48 -16.14 -24.18
C ILE A 41 -25.80 -16.94 -25.30
N GLY A 42 -26.45 -17.03 -26.46
CA GLY A 42 -25.96 -17.80 -27.61
C GLY A 42 -27.01 -18.60 -28.39
N ASN A 43 -28.28 -18.65 -27.99
CA ASN A 43 -29.32 -19.25 -28.83
C ASN A 43 -29.78 -18.29 -29.93
N ALA A 44 -29.74 -18.75 -31.18
CA ALA A 44 -30.08 -17.99 -32.38
C ALA A 44 -31.60 -17.80 -32.63
N TYR A 45 -32.46 -18.17 -31.67
CA TYR A 45 -33.90 -18.05 -31.82
C TYR A 45 -34.55 -17.57 -30.53
N TRP A 46 -35.27 -16.45 -30.64
CA TRP A 46 -36.19 -15.97 -29.60
C TRP A 46 -37.54 -16.62 -29.85
N PRO A 47 -38.21 -17.23 -28.85
CA PRO A 47 -39.55 -17.73 -29.05
C PRO A 47 -40.46 -16.53 -29.38
N GLN A 48 -41.02 -16.52 -30.57
CA GLN A 48 -42.07 -15.59 -30.94
C GLN A 48 -43.39 -16.16 -30.42
N ASP A 49 -44.02 -15.43 -29.51
CA ASP A 49 -45.38 -15.72 -29.07
C ASP A 49 -46.32 -15.66 -30.27
N ASN A 50 -47.01 -16.77 -30.54
CA ASN A 50 -48.28 -16.75 -31.25
C ASN A 50 -49.11 -17.98 -30.86
N ASN A 51 -50.14 -17.73 -30.05
CA ASN A 51 -51.42 -18.43 -29.92
C ASN A 51 -51.54 -19.86 -30.50
N ALA A 52 -51.86 -20.84 -29.66
CA ALA A 52 -53.25 -21.27 -29.44
C ALA A 52 -53.35 -22.73 -28.93
N TYR A 53 -54.33 -22.92 -28.04
CA TYR A 53 -55.03 -24.15 -27.66
C TYR A 53 -54.59 -24.97 -26.43
N ALA A 54 -55.60 -25.11 -25.55
CA ALA A 54 -55.95 -26.20 -24.65
C ALA A 54 -55.39 -26.19 -23.22
N ASP A 55 -56.28 -25.77 -22.30
CA ASP A 55 -56.64 -26.33 -20.98
C ASP A 55 -55.62 -27.23 -20.27
N ASP A 56 -55.28 -26.92 -19.02
CA ASP A 56 -55.95 -27.51 -17.84
C ASP A 56 -55.41 -26.87 -16.54
N ASP A 57 -56.22 -27.06 -15.50
CA ASP A 57 -56.35 -26.46 -14.18
C ASP A 57 -55.10 -26.33 -13.27
N GLY A 58 -55.15 -25.36 -12.35
CA GLY A 58 -54.31 -25.35 -11.14
C GLY A 58 -53.54 -24.05 -10.84
N GLY A 59 -54.11 -23.21 -9.98
CA GLY A 59 -53.55 -21.92 -9.56
C GLY A 59 -52.16 -21.98 -8.89
N GLY A 60 -51.28 -21.07 -9.32
CA GLY A 60 -50.01 -20.74 -8.69
C GLY A 60 -49.45 -19.46 -9.29
N ALA A 61 -49.30 -18.42 -8.47
CA ALA A 61 -49.03 -17.05 -8.88
C ALA A 61 -47.68 -16.87 -9.63
N GLY A 62 -47.76 -16.30 -10.83
CA GLY A 62 -46.88 -15.22 -11.30
C GLY A 62 -45.41 -15.54 -11.59
N GLY A 63 -45.13 -16.30 -12.65
CA GLY A 63 -43.86 -16.25 -13.37
C GLY A 63 -44.05 -15.56 -14.72
N GLY A 64 -44.15 -14.22 -14.73
CA GLY A 64 -44.23 -13.45 -15.96
C GLY A 64 -42.95 -13.58 -16.80
N PRO A 65 -43.02 -13.37 -18.13
CA PRO A 65 -41.84 -13.37 -18.99
C PRO A 65 -40.86 -12.32 -18.49
N VAL A 66 -39.60 -12.72 -18.26
CA VAL A 66 -38.52 -11.86 -17.77
C VAL A 66 -38.40 -10.67 -18.71
N LYS A 67 -38.80 -9.48 -18.25
CA LYS A 67 -38.69 -8.25 -19.03
C LYS A 67 -37.21 -7.86 -19.11
N MET A 68 -36.80 -7.27 -20.22
CA MET A 68 -35.45 -6.72 -20.42
C MET A 68 -35.02 -5.83 -19.24
N GLU A 69 -35.98 -5.15 -18.62
CA GLU A 69 -35.83 -4.30 -17.43
C GLU A 69 -35.28 -5.06 -16.21
N ASP A 70 -35.70 -6.30 -15.97
CA ASP A 70 -35.21 -7.15 -14.86
C ASP A 70 -33.80 -7.70 -15.11
N LEU A 71 -33.35 -7.75 -16.39
CA LEU A 71 -31.98 -8.09 -16.77
C LEU A 71 -31.01 -6.91 -16.66
N VAL A 72 -31.53 -5.67 -16.64
CA VAL A 72 -30.77 -4.44 -16.38
C VAL A 72 -30.46 -4.33 -14.88
N ASP A 73 -31.33 -4.86 -14.02
CA ASP A 73 -31.12 -4.99 -12.58
C ASP A 73 -30.27 -6.21 -12.20
N LYS A 74 -29.19 -6.46 -12.95
CA LYS A 74 -28.20 -7.48 -12.57
C LYS A 74 -27.65 -7.09 -11.18
N PRO A 75 -27.92 -7.86 -10.10
CA PRO A 75 -27.46 -7.49 -8.77
C PRO A 75 -25.94 -7.42 -8.79
N TRP A 76 -25.43 -6.24 -8.47
CA TRP A 76 -24.02 -5.87 -8.59
C TRP A 76 -23.12 -6.94 -7.99
N LYS A 77 -22.11 -7.38 -8.75
CA LYS A 77 -21.12 -8.33 -8.26
C LYS A 77 -20.42 -7.71 -7.03
N PRO A 78 -20.34 -8.42 -5.90
CA PRO A 78 -19.72 -7.87 -4.69
C PRO A 78 -18.22 -7.65 -4.92
N LEU A 79 -17.74 -6.44 -4.63
CA LEU A 79 -16.33 -6.04 -4.79
C LEU A 79 -15.38 -6.85 -3.89
N SER A 80 -15.88 -7.27 -2.73
CA SER A 80 -15.16 -8.11 -1.79
C SER A 80 -16.05 -9.25 -1.31
N ARG A 81 -15.52 -10.46 -1.26
CA ARG A 81 -16.20 -11.64 -0.74
C ARG A 81 -15.42 -12.22 0.44
N LYS A 82 -16.12 -12.60 1.50
CA LYS A 82 -15.56 -13.45 2.56
C LYS A 82 -15.46 -14.88 2.03
N VAL A 83 -14.25 -15.42 1.99
CA VAL A 83 -13.98 -16.78 1.57
C VAL A 83 -13.96 -17.64 2.83
N ALA A 84 -14.93 -18.55 2.95
CA ALA A 84 -14.95 -19.53 4.03
C ALA A 84 -13.75 -20.47 3.87
N ILE A 85 -13.03 -20.70 4.97
CA ILE A 85 -11.97 -21.69 4.99
C ILE A 85 -12.63 -23.09 4.97
N PRO A 86 -12.08 -24.04 4.20
CA PRO A 86 -12.62 -25.40 4.17
C PRO A 86 -12.79 -25.97 5.58
N PRO A 87 -13.98 -26.49 5.93
CA PRO A 87 -14.26 -26.96 7.28
C PRO A 87 -13.34 -28.12 7.69
N GLY A 88 -12.84 -28.90 6.72
CA GLY A 88 -11.90 -29.99 6.96
C GLY A 88 -10.54 -29.58 7.54
N ILE A 89 -10.15 -28.30 7.44
CA ILE A 89 -8.91 -27.78 8.05
C ILE A 89 -9.23 -27.10 9.40
N LEU A 90 -10.37 -26.40 9.48
CA LEU A 90 -10.73 -25.59 10.63
C LEU A 90 -11.31 -26.43 11.79
N SER A 91 -12.11 -27.46 11.50
CA SER A 91 -12.69 -28.32 12.53
C SER A 91 -11.66 -29.12 13.34
N PRO A 92 -10.63 -29.78 12.75
CA PRO A 92 -9.61 -30.46 13.55
C PRO A 92 -8.77 -29.46 14.35
N TYR A 93 -8.48 -28.28 13.81
CA TYR A 93 -7.76 -27.23 14.55
C TYR A 93 -8.52 -26.79 15.80
N ARG A 94 -9.83 -26.49 15.69
CA ARG A 94 -10.67 -26.12 16.85
C ARG A 94 -10.76 -27.23 17.88
N LEU A 95 -10.86 -28.48 17.44
CA LEU A 95 -10.89 -29.64 18.34
C LEU A 95 -9.57 -29.76 19.12
N LEU A 96 -8.42 -29.64 18.46
CA LEU A 96 -7.11 -29.68 19.11
C LEU A 96 -6.92 -28.54 20.12
N VAL A 97 -7.38 -27.34 19.79
CA VAL A 97 -7.35 -26.18 20.72
C VAL A 97 -8.23 -26.46 21.95
N LEU A 98 -9.42 -27.03 21.76
CA LEU A 98 -10.31 -27.40 22.87
C LEU A 98 -9.69 -28.47 23.78
N VAL A 99 -9.12 -29.53 23.20
CA VAL A 99 -8.43 -30.59 23.95
C VAL A 99 -7.27 -30.02 24.76
N ARG A 100 -6.48 -29.12 24.16
CA ARG A 100 -5.38 -28.42 24.84
C ARG A 100 -5.87 -27.49 25.95
N PHE A 101 -7.00 -26.83 25.76
CA PHE A 101 -7.62 -26.00 26.79
C PHE A 101 -8.03 -26.84 28.01
N ILE A 102 -8.67 -27.99 27.79
CA ILE A 102 -9.07 -28.92 28.85
C ILE A 102 -7.84 -29.46 29.58
N SER A 103 -6.80 -29.91 28.85
CA SER A 103 -5.59 -30.45 29.48
C SER A 103 -4.85 -29.40 30.31
N LEU A 104 -4.78 -28.16 29.82
CA LEU A 104 -4.16 -27.05 30.54
C LEU A 104 -4.95 -26.67 31.80
N PHE A 105 -6.28 -26.67 31.76
CA PHE A 105 -7.11 -26.39 32.93
C PHE A 105 -6.96 -27.49 34.00
N LEU A 106 -6.98 -28.76 33.60
CA LEU A 106 -6.71 -29.89 34.49
C LEU A 106 -5.30 -29.82 35.10
N PHE A 107 -4.29 -29.45 34.29
CA PHE A 107 -2.93 -29.25 34.76
C PHE A 107 -2.83 -28.15 35.83
N LEU A 108 -3.45 -26.99 35.61
CA LEU A 108 -3.44 -25.89 36.58
C LEU A 108 -4.16 -26.26 37.89
N ILE A 109 -5.29 -26.97 37.81
CA ILE A 109 -6.01 -27.47 39.00
C ILE A 109 -5.13 -28.47 39.78
N TRP A 110 -4.52 -29.43 39.08
CA TRP A 110 -3.63 -30.39 39.71
C TRP A 110 -2.44 -29.68 40.37
N ARG A 111 -1.85 -28.70 39.68
CA ARG A 111 -0.72 -27.92 40.18
C ARG A 111 -1.08 -27.11 41.43
N ALA A 112 -2.26 -26.51 41.46
CA ALA A 112 -2.75 -25.73 42.61
C ALA A 112 -3.10 -26.62 43.81
N THR A 113 -3.57 -27.84 43.59
CA THR A 113 -3.97 -28.78 44.67
C THR A 113 -2.81 -29.61 45.23
N ASN A 114 -1.67 -29.68 44.54
CA ASN A 114 -0.49 -30.46 44.97
C ASN A 114 0.71 -29.54 45.28
N PRO A 115 0.76 -28.92 46.47
CA PRO A 115 1.88 -28.08 46.89
C PRO A 115 3.14 -28.88 47.21
N ASN A 116 4.30 -28.34 46.82
CA ASN A 116 5.59 -28.90 47.24
C ASN A 116 6.02 -28.28 48.58
N LEU A 117 5.82 -29.05 49.65
CA LEU A 117 6.11 -28.64 51.04
C LEU A 117 7.60 -28.40 51.30
N ASN A 118 8.51 -28.94 50.49
CA ASN A 118 9.96 -28.79 50.66
C ASN A 118 10.49 -27.43 50.13
N ALA A 119 9.74 -26.74 49.27
CA ALA A 119 10.16 -25.48 48.64
C ALA A 119 8.97 -24.60 48.25
N LEU A 120 8.18 -24.17 49.26
CA LEU A 120 6.94 -23.42 49.07
C LEU A 120 7.11 -22.11 48.28
N TRP A 121 8.23 -21.40 48.47
CA TRP A 121 8.51 -20.14 47.76
C TRP A 121 8.73 -20.33 46.25
N LEU A 122 9.55 -21.32 45.88
CA LEU A 122 9.81 -21.65 44.47
C LEU A 122 8.55 -22.19 43.79
N TRP A 123 7.75 -22.99 44.52
CA TRP A 123 6.46 -23.47 44.04
C TRP A 123 5.47 -22.32 43.80
N GLY A 124 5.37 -21.35 44.72
CA GLY A 124 4.49 -20.19 44.56
C GLY A 124 4.82 -19.34 43.34
N ILE A 125 6.11 -19.03 43.12
CA ILE A 125 6.55 -18.28 41.93
C ILE A 125 6.28 -19.07 40.64
N SER A 126 6.57 -20.38 40.63
CA SER A 126 6.29 -21.26 39.48
C SER A 126 4.81 -21.26 39.12
N ILE A 127 3.91 -21.33 40.10
CA ILE A 127 2.46 -21.28 39.88
C ILE A 127 2.02 -19.96 39.29
N VAL A 128 2.45 -18.83 39.85
CA VAL A 128 2.06 -17.51 39.34
C VAL A 128 2.51 -17.36 37.88
N CYS A 129 3.73 -17.81 37.54
CA CYS A 129 4.21 -17.83 36.17
C CYS A 129 3.37 -18.74 35.25
N GLU A 130 3.02 -19.94 35.70
CA GLU A 130 2.20 -20.89 34.93
C GLU A 130 0.78 -20.37 34.66
N PHE A 131 0.14 -19.75 35.65
CA PHE A 131 -1.16 -19.07 35.48
C PHE A 131 -1.06 -17.89 34.50
N TRP A 132 0.02 -17.11 34.58
CA TRP A 132 0.24 -16.01 33.64
C TRP A 132 0.43 -16.51 32.21
N PHE A 133 1.23 -17.57 32.00
CA PHE A 133 1.41 -18.18 30.68
C PHE A 133 0.12 -18.82 30.16
N ALA A 134 -0.64 -19.49 31.01
CA ALA A 134 -1.96 -20.03 30.66
C ALA A 134 -2.94 -18.95 30.21
N PHE A 135 -3.01 -17.85 30.96
CA PHE A 135 -3.86 -16.71 30.63
C PHE A 135 -3.42 -16.05 29.32
N SER A 136 -2.12 -15.82 29.14
CA SER A 136 -1.55 -15.29 27.89
C SER A 136 -1.86 -16.21 26.70
N TRP A 137 -1.71 -17.52 26.85
CA TRP A 137 -2.05 -18.50 25.82
C TRP A 137 -3.54 -18.48 25.48
N LEU A 138 -4.43 -18.40 26.47
CA LEU A 138 -5.87 -18.30 26.25
C LEU A 138 -6.23 -17.05 25.45
N LEU A 139 -5.67 -15.89 25.82
CA LEU A 139 -5.87 -14.64 25.09
C LEU A 139 -5.36 -14.72 23.64
N ASP A 140 -4.23 -15.39 23.40
CA ASP A 140 -3.68 -15.59 22.05
C ASP A 140 -4.52 -16.56 21.19
N GLN A 141 -5.21 -17.53 21.79
CA GLN A 141 -6.10 -18.44 21.04
C GLN A 141 -7.41 -17.77 20.61
N MET A 142 -7.96 -16.83 21.40
CA MET A 142 -9.27 -16.22 21.15
C MET A 142 -9.39 -15.59 19.73
N PRO A 143 -8.42 -14.79 19.23
CA PRO A 143 -8.47 -14.26 17.86
C PRO A 143 -8.33 -15.33 16.77
N LYS A 144 -7.70 -16.46 17.06
CA LYS A 144 -7.37 -17.51 16.06
C LYS A 144 -8.53 -18.48 15.81
N LEU A 145 -9.56 -18.48 16.65
CA LEU A 145 -10.72 -19.39 16.51
C LEU A 145 -11.60 -19.06 15.30
N ASN A 146 -11.57 -17.81 14.81
CA ASN A 146 -12.38 -17.37 13.66
C ASN A 146 -11.54 -16.64 12.59
N PRO A 147 -10.70 -17.37 11.85
CA PRO A 147 -9.96 -16.80 10.73
C PRO A 147 -10.91 -16.40 9.58
N ILE A 148 -10.74 -15.19 9.05
CA ILE A 148 -11.55 -14.67 7.94
C ILE A 148 -10.63 -14.40 6.74
N ASN A 149 -10.81 -15.17 5.67
CA ASN A 149 -10.18 -14.86 4.38
C ASN A 149 -11.09 -13.93 3.57
N ARG A 150 -10.50 -12.95 2.88
CA ARG A 150 -11.21 -12.04 1.97
C ARG A 150 -10.58 -12.14 0.59
N ALA A 151 -11.41 -12.28 -0.43
CA ALA A 151 -11.01 -12.15 -1.82
C ALA A 151 -11.60 -10.85 -2.39
N VAL A 152 -10.83 -10.17 -3.23
CA VAL A 152 -11.21 -8.92 -3.90
C VAL A 152 -11.31 -9.18 -5.39
N ASP A 153 -12.38 -8.71 -6.02
CA ASP A 153 -12.56 -8.80 -7.46
C ASP A 153 -12.17 -7.48 -8.14
N LEU A 154 -10.95 -7.44 -8.67
CA LEU A 154 -10.41 -6.26 -9.35
C LEU A 154 -11.13 -5.97 -10.68
N ALA A 155 -11.68 -6.99 -11.34
CA ALA A 155 -12.41 -6.80 -12.59
C ALA A 155 -13.73 -6.06 -12.33
N ALA A 156 -14.46 -6.47 -11.28
CA ALA A 156 -15.67 -5.78 -10.84
C ALA A 156 -15.40 -4.35 -10.36
N LEU A 157 -14.26 -4.12 -9.70
CA LEU A 157 -13.84 -2.77 -9.29
C LEU A 157 -13.61 -1.87 -10.51
N ARG A 158 -12.88 -2.37 -11.50
CA ARG A 158 -12.58 -1.64 -12.74
C ARG A 158 -13.85 -1.35 -13.55
N GLU A 159 -14.71 -2.34 -13.70
CA GLU A 159 -16.02 -2.16 -14.37
C GLU A 159 -16.84 -1.07 -13.68
N LYS A 160 -16.86 -1.04 -12.34
CA LYS A 160 -17.69 -0.09 -11.60
C LYS A 160 -17.15 1.34 -11.59
N PHE A 161 -15.84 1.52 -11.44
CA PHE A 161 -15.25 2.84 -11.17
C PHE A 161 -14.40 3.40 -12.30
N GLU A 162 -14.03 2.59 -13.30
CA GLU A 162 -13.21 3.05 -14.43
C GLU A 162 -13.92 2.93 -15.78
N SER A 163 -15.04 2.19 -15.86
CA SER A 163 -15.78 2.06 -17.13
C SER A 163 -16.75 3.23 -17.34
N VAL A 164 -16.95 3.59 -18.62
CA VAL A 164 -17.94 4.60 -19.01
C VAL A 164 -19.32 4.04 -18.72
N THR A 165 -19.95 4.58 -17.69
CA THR A 165 -21.29 4.21 -17.24
C THR A 165 -22.24 5.38 -17.53
N PRO A 166 -23.56 5.17 -17.73
CA PRO A 166 -24.52 6.27 -17.90
C PRO A 166 -24.45 7.35 -16.81
N THR A 167 -23.97 7.01 -15.61
CA THR A 167 -23.75 7.93 -14.47
C THR A 167 -22.42 8.68 -14.50
N ASN A 168 -21.44 8.23 -15.29
CA ASN A 168 -20.15 8.88 -15.48
C ASN A 168 -19.82 8.97 -17.00
N PRO A 169 -20.39 9.97 -17.69
CA PRO A 169 -20.20 10.15 -19.13
C PRO A 169 -18.78 10.62 -19.49
N THR A 170 -17.99 11.06 -18.51
CA THR A 170 -16.64 11.61 -18.74
C THR A 170 -15.56 10.55 -18.83
N GLY A 171 -15.85 9.31 -18.42
CA GLY A 171 -14.90 8.19 -18.40
C GLY A 171 -13.69 8.40 -17.49
N ARG A 172 -13.74 9.41 -16.61
CA ARG A 172 -12.72 9.61 -15.57
C ARG A 172 -12.91 8.57 -14.48
N SER A 173 -11.82 8.00 -13.98
CA SER A 173 -11.90 7.04 -12.89
C SER A 173 -12.59 7.69 -11.67
N ASP A 174 -13.61 7.06 -11.09
CA ASP A 174 -14.34 7.53 -9.89
C ASP A 174 -13.68 7.08 -8.58
N LEU A 175 -12.43 6.61 -8.65
CA LEU A 175 -11.65 6.17 -7.50
C LEU A 175 -11.37 7.32 -6.52
N PRO A 176 -11.23 7.07 -5.20
CA PRO A 176 -10.88 8.12 -4.24
C PRO A 176 -9.45 8.65 -4.45
N GLY A 177 -9.13 9.82 -3.90
CA GLY A 177 -7.73 10.24 -3.73
C GLY A 177 -7.00 9.27 -2.81
N LEU A 178 -5.72 9.01 -3.10
CA LEU A 178 -4.85 8.16 -2.29
C LEU A 178 -3.59 8.93 -1.91
N ASP A 179 -3.44 9.20 -0.62
CA ASP A 179 -2.27 9.86 -0.04
C ASP A 179 -1.37 8.80 0.60
N VAL A 180 -0.12 8.73 0.12
CA VAL A 180 0.89 7.81 0.63
C VAL A 180 1.96 8.59 1.37
N PHE A 181 2.19 8.24 2.64
CA PHE A 181 3.20 8.87 3.48
C PHE A 181 4.43 7.96 3.60
N ILE A 182 5.61 8.52 3.35
CA ILE A 182 6.91 7.89 3.55
C ILE A 182 7.61 8.69 4.66
N SER A 183 7.78 8.10 5.83
CA SER A 183 8.55 8.67 6.93
C SER A 183 9.97 8.11 6.92
N THR A 184 10.97 8.97 6.98
CA THR A 184 12.38 8.60 7.15
C THR A 184 12.98 9.44 8.27
N ALA A 185 13.92 8.87 9.03
CA ALA A 185 14.46 9.53 10.22
C ALA A 185 15.95 9.88 10.13
N ASP A 186 16.76 9.04 9.48
CA ASP A 186 18.20 9.25 9.42
C ASP A 186 18.79 8.58 8.17
N PRO A 187 19.38 9.33 7.23
CA PRO A 187 19.93 8.78 5.99
C PRO A 187 21.13 7.84 6.22
N TYR A 188 21.76 7.86 7.39
CA TYR A 188 22.87 6.94 7.69
C TYR A 188 22.38 5.57 8.19
N LYS A 189 21.22 5.54 8.87
CA LYS A 189 20.58 4.28 9.30
C LYS A 189 19.70 3.71 8.19
N GLU A 190 19.05 4.57 7.42
CA GLU A 190 18.17 4.22 6.32
C GLU A 190 18.77 4.75 5.01
N PRO A 191 19.46 3.91 4.21
CA PRO A 191 20.11 4.37 3.00
C PRO A 191 19.11 5.08 2.06
N PRO A 192 19.41 6.31 1.59
CA PRO A 192 18.50 7.08 0.73
C PRO A 192 18.09 6.34 -0.54
N LEU A 193 18.94 5.43 -1.03
CA LEU A 193 18.64 4.56 -2.16
C LEU A 193 17.42 3.66 -1.90
N THR A 194 17.29 3.10 -0.70
CA THR A 194 16.15 2.25 -0.34
C THR A 194 14.87 3.07 -0.30
N THR A 195 14.92 4.25 0.29
CA THR A 195 13.78 5.20 0.33
C THR A 195 13.37 5.63 -1.08
N ALA A 196 14.34 5.93 -1.94
CA ALA A 196 14.09 6.28 -3.34
C ALA A 196 13.45 5.13 -4.12
N ASN A 197 13.90 3.89 -3.90
CA ASN A 197 13.31 2.72 -4.56
C ASN A 197 11.87 2.46 -4.11
N SER A 198 11.55 2.71 -2.84
CA SER A 198 10.18 2.68 -2.33
C SER A 198 9.31 3.76 -2.97
N LEU A 199 9.82 5.00 -3.05
CA LEU A 199 9.14 6.11 -3.76
C LEU A 199 8.84 5.74 -5.22
N LEU A 200 9.84 5.22 -5.95
CA LEU A 200 9.70 4.79 -7.35
C LEU A 200 8.68 3.66 -7.51
N SER A 201 8.62 2.74 -6.54
CA SER A 201 7.63 1.66 -6.53
C SER A 201 6.21 2.21 -6.34
N ILE A 202 6.01 3.20 -5.46
CA ILE A 202 4.72 3.84 -5.21
C ILE A 202 4.25 4.63 -6.44
N LEU A 203 5.13 5.44 -7.02
CA LEU A 203 4.83 6.21 -8.24
C LEU A 203 4.55 5.30 -9.45
N GLY A 204 5.15 4.11 -9.48
CA GLY A 204 4.93 3.08 -10.50
C GLY A 204 3.62 2.28 -10.36
N THR A 205 2.77 2.58 -9.38
CA THR A 205 1.49 1.89 -9.17
C THR A 205 0.49 2.17 -10.29
N GLU A 206 -0.41 1.20 -10.52
CA GLU A 206 -1.51 1.31 -11.48
C GLU A 206 -2.69 2.04 -10.82
N TYR A 207 -2.53 3.36 -10.67
CA TYR A 207 -3.55 4.26 -10.16
C TYR A 207 -3.61 5.55 -11.00
N PRO A 208 -4.77 6.22 -11.09
CA PRO A 208 -4.87 7.50 -11.77
C PRO A 208 -3.86 8.52 -11.21
N ALA A 209 -3.04 9.10 -12.09
CA ALA A 209 -1.97 10.03 -11.68
C ALA A 209 -2.50 11.30 -11.02
N GLU A 210 -3.75 11.70 -11.33
CA GLU A 210 -4.41 12.85 -10.71
C GLU A 210 -4.87 12.59 -9.26
N LYS A 211 -4.81 11.34 -8.80
CA LYS A 211 -5.35 10.90 -7.50
C LYS A 211 -4.31 10.32 -6.56
N LEU A 212 -3.13 9.97 -7.06
CA LEU A 212 -2.04 9.45 -6.25
C LEU A 212 -1.15 10.61 -5.80
N PHE A 213 -1.14 10.88 -4.50
CA PHE A 213 -0.23 11.84 -3.89
C PHE A 213 0.76 11.11 -2.99
N VAL A 214 2.04 11.48 -3.07
CA VAL A 214 3.09 10.90 -2.25
C VAL A 214 3.76 12.00 -1.45
N TYR A 215 3.84 11.81 -0.15
CA TYR A 215 4.42 12.73 0.82
C TYR A 215 5.62 12.07 1.47
N ILE A 216 6.72 12.81 1.56
CA ILE A 216 7.94 12.36 2.24
C ILE A 216 8.14 13.26 3.45
N SER A 217 8.15 12.65 4.63
CA SER A 217 8.48 13.29 5.90
C SER A 217 9.87 12.82 6.30
N ASP A 218 10.83 13.74 6.38
CA ASP A 218 12.18 13.47 6.88
C ASP A 218 12.34 14.12 8.25
N ASP A 219 12.35 13.31 9.31
CA ASP A 219 12.56 13.76 10.68
C ASP A 219 14.02 14.15 10.93
N GLY A 220 14.95 13.64 10.11
CA GLY A 220 16.38 13.95 10.18
C GLY A 220 16.74 15.28 9.53
N GLY A 221 15.85 15.86 8.72
CA GLY A 221 16.06 17.14 8.05
C GLY A 221 17.38 17.21 7.26
N ALA A 222 17.81 16.08 6.68
CA ALA A 222 19.14 15.96 6.12
C ALA A 222 19.16 16.37 4.64
N LEU A 223 20.12 17.23 4.26
CA LEU A 223 20.31 17.64 2.87
C LEU A 223 20.52 16.44 1.92
N LEU A 224 21.16 15.38 2.42
CA LEU A 224 21.37 14.14 1.68
C LEU A 224 20.04 13.48 1.24
N THR A 225 19.05 13.42 2.13
CA THR A 225 17.72 12.89 1.81
C THR A 225 17.03 13.76 0.78
N PHE A 226 17.10 15.09 0.93
CA PHE A 226 16.48 16.04 0.01
C PHE A 226 17.02 15.90 -1.42
N GLU A 227 18.35 15.95 -1.60
CA GLU A 227 18.96 15.80 -2.93
C GLU A 227 18.74 14.40 -3.50
N ALA A 228 18.76 13.35 -2.67
CA ALA A 228 18.49 11.99 -3.13
C ALA A 228 17.06 11.82 -3.64
N MET A 229 16.07 12.43 -2.98
CA MET A 229 14.68 12.38 -3.44
C MET A 229 14.47 13.22 -4.70
N ALA A 230 15.18 14.34 -4.86
CA ALA A 230 15.15 15.11 -6.10
C ALA A 230 15.68 14.29 -7.30
N GLU A 231 16.79 13.58 -7.14
CA GLU A 231 17.32 12.65 -8.15
C GLU A 231 16.35 11.49 -8.43
N ALA A 232 15.68 10.96 -7.40
CA ALA A 232 14.67 9.92 -7.54
C ALA A 232 13.46 10.40 -8.36
N CYS A 233 13.01 11.64 -8.16
CA CYS A 233 11.95 12.26 -8.95
C CYS A 233 12.34 12.43 -10.42
N GLU A 234 13.61 12.74 -10.72
CA GLU A 234 14.08 12.80 -12.10
C GLU A 234 14.05 11.43 -12.77
N PHE A 235 14.55 10.39 -12.09
CA PHE A 235 14.50 9.02 -12.59
C PHE A 235 13.06 8.49 -12.70
N ALA A 236 12.14 8.93 -11.84
CA ALA A 236 10.73 8.55 -11.90
C ALA A 236 10.09 8.89 -13.25
N LYS A 237 10.51 9.99 -13.89
CA LYS A 237 9.99 10.41 -15.22
C LYS A 237 10.21 9.36 -16.30
N VAL A 238 11.27 8.55 -16.20
CA VAL A 238 11.57 7.49 -17.17
C VAL A 238 11.11 6.11 -16.67
N TRP A 239 11.19 5.88 -15.35
CA TRP A 239 10.78 4.61 -14.72
C TRP A 239 9.27 4.38 -14.76
N VAL A 240 8.47 5.39 -14.40
CA VAL A 240 7.00 5.25 -14.29
C VAL A 240 6.36 4.91 -15.65
N PRO A 241 6.69 5.60 -16.77
CA PRO A 241 6.19 5.22 -18.08
C PRO A 241 6.63 3.81 -18.49
N PHE A 242 7.87 3.41 -18.20
CA PHE A 242 8.35 2.05 -18.48
C PHE A 242 7.55 0.99 -17.72
N CYS A 243 7.31 1.21 -16.42
CA CYS A 243 6.47 0.35 -15.59
C CYS A 243 5.06 0.20 -16.17
N ARG A 244 4.41 1.31 -16.53
CA ARG A 244 3.03 1.29 -17.06
C ARG A 244 2.96 0.68 -18.47
N LYS A 245 3.93 0.99 -19.33
CA LYS A 245 4.00 0.48 -20.71
C LYS A 245 4.14 -1.04 -20.76
N HIS A 246 4.92 -1.64 -19.87
CA HIS A 246 5.28 -3.06 -19.94
C HIS A 246 4.75 -3.90 -18.77
N SER A 247 3.86 -3.35 -17.93
CA SER A 247 3.29 -3.99 -16.73
C SER A 247 4.34 -4.76 -15.93
N ILE A 248 5.36 -4.04 -15.46
CA ILE A 248 6.53 -4.60 -14.78
C ILE A 248 6.19 -4.96 -13.33
N GLU A 249 6.60 -6.15 -12.90
CA GLU A 249 6.44 -6.63 -11.52
C GLU A 249 7.73 -7.33 -11.09
N PRO A 250 8.30 -7.02 -9.91
CA PRO A 250 7.89 -5.97 -8.96
C PRO A 250 8.15 -4.54 -9.47
N ARG A 251 7.48 -3.54 -8.89
CA ARG A 251 7.60 -2.11 -9.26
C ARG A 251 8.83 -1.41 -8.67
N ASN A 252 9.47 -2.02 -7.69
CA ASN A 252 10.74 -1.57 -7.14
C ASN A 252 11.86 -1.91 -8.13
N PRO A 253 12.63 -0.93 -8.64
CA PRO A 253 13.64 -1.16 -9.67
C PRO A 253 14.79 -2.05 -9.17
N ASP A 254 15.25 -1.88 -7.92
CA ASP A 254 16.31 -2.72 -7.37
C ASP A 254 15.87 -4.19 -7.28
N SER A 255 14.67 -4.42 -6.75
CA SER A 255 14.10 -5.77 -6.67
C SER A 255 13.88 -6.38 -8.06
N TYR A 256 13.41 -5.58 -9.02
CA TYR A 256 13.18 -6.02 -10.39
C TYR A 256 14.47 -6.43 -11.11
N PHE A 257 15.52 -5.61 -11.03
CA PHE A 257 16.79 -5.91 -11.70
C PHE A 257 17.63 -6.98 -10.98
N ASN A 258 17.42 -7.18 -9.68
CA ASN A 258 18.07 -8.24 -8.91
C ASN A 258 17.34 -9.61 -8.98
N GLN A 259 16.16 -9.67 -9.59
CA GLN A 259 15.41 -10.91 -9.71
C GLN A 259 16.17 -11.93 -10.58
N LYS A 260 16.46 -13.10 -10.01
CA LYS A 260 17.10 -14.21 -10.72
C LYS A 260 16.04 -14.98 -11.51
N GLY A 261 15.88 -14.64 -12.79
CA GLY A 261 14.92 -15.29 -13.69
C GLY A 261 14.99 -14.69 -15.09
N ASP A 262 14.25 -15.28 -16.04
CA ASP A 262 14.13 -14.73 -17.39
C ASP A 262 13.24 -13.48 -17.36
N PRO A 263 13.80 -12.28 -17.67
CA PRO A 263 13.04 -11.03 -17.63
C PRO A 263 12.06 -10.88 -18.80
N THR A 264 12.17 -11.71 -19.85
CA THR A 264 11.32 -11.65 -21.05
C THR A 264 10.08 -12.52 -20.95
N LYS A 265 9.99 -13.35 -19.91
CA LYS A 265 8.86 -14.25 -19.68
C LYS A 265 7.55 -13.46 -19.58
N GLY A 266 6.59 -13.78 -20.45
CA GLY A 266 5.26 -13.17 -20.47
C GLY A 266 5.19 -11.77 -21.10
N LYS A 267 6.30 -11.26 -21.66
CA LYS A 267 6.33 -9.94 -22.33
C LYS A 267 6.06 -10.11 -23.82
N LYS A 268 4.97 -9.48 -24.30
CA LYS A 268 4.52 -9.58 -25.70
C LYS A 268 5.01 -8.43 -26.59
N ARG A 269 5.53 -7.34 -26.01
CA ARG A 269 5.91 -6.13 -26.75
C ARG A 269 7.33 -6.25 -27.33
N PRO A 270 7.54 -5.96 -28.63
CA PRO A 270 8.85 -6.12 -29.27
C PRO A 270 9.90 -5.13 -28.74
N ASP A 271 9.49 -3.91 -28.37
CA ASP A 271 10.40 -2.88 -27.83
C ASP A 271 10.97 -3.20 -26.45
N PHE A 272 10.39 -4.19 -25.75
CA PHE A 272 10.68 -4.45 -24.34
C PHE A 272 12.17 -4.65 -24.06
N VAL A 273 12.88 -5.40 -24.90
CA VAL A 273 14.30 -5.71 -24.70
C VAL A 273 15.17 -4.44 -24.81
N LYS A 274 14.84 -3.55 -25.76
CA LYS A 274 15.54 -2.29 -25.97
C LYS A 274 15.28 -1.33 -24.81
N ASP A 275 14.00 -1.12 -24.48
CA ASP A 275 13.57 -0.25 -23.39
C ASP A 275 14.19 -0.70 -22.07
N ARG A 276 14.11 -2.00 -21.75
CA ARG A 276 14.68 -2.56 -20.51
C ARG A 276 16.19 -2.35 -20.41
N ARG A 277 16.93 -2.52 -21.52
CA ARG A 277 18.39 -2.32 -21.52
C ARG A 277 18.75 -0.86 -21.29
N TRP A 278 17.99 0.06 -21.86
CA TRP A 278 18.18 1.49 -21.63
C TRP A 278 17.86 1.85 -20.17
N ILE A 279 16.69 1.46 -19.66
CA ILE A 279 16.29 1.74 -18.27
C ILE A 279 17.26 1.12 -17.26
N LYS A 280 17.80 -0.08 -17.54
CA LYS A 280 18.82 -0.68 -16.67
C LYS A 280 20.05 0.22 -16.55
N ARG A 281 20.54 0.78 -17.66
CA ARG A 281 21.68 1.71 -17.65
C ARG A 281 21.35 2.98 -16.88
N GLU A 282 20.20 3.58 -17.14
CA GLU A 282 19.73 4.76 -16.40
C GLU A 282 19.62 4.49 -14.89
N TYR A 283 19.16 3.29 -14.50
CA TYR A 283 19.07 2.89 -13.11
C TYR A 283 20.45 2.67 -12.47
N ASP A 284 21.38 2.04 -13.17
CA ASP A 284 22.75 1.85 -12.70
C ASP A 284 23.46 3.22 -12.53
N GLU A 285 23.27 4.16 -13.45
CA GLU A 285 23.76 5.54 -13.33
C GLU A 285 23.09 6.29 -12.16
N PHE A 286 21.79 6.14 -11.98
CA PHE A 286 21.05 6.68 -10.83
C PHE A 286 21.62 6.15 -9.50
N LYS A 287 21.91 4.85 -9.39
CA LYS A 287 22.55 4.27 -8.19
C LYS A 287 23.91 4.89 -7.91
N VAL A 288 24.72 5.12 -8.95
CA VAL A 288 26.03 5.77 -8.82
C VAL A 288 25.87 7.22 -8.34
N ARG A 289 24.90 7.97 -8.87
CA ARG A 289 24.62 9.35 -8.43
C ARG A 289 24.21 9.42 -6.96
N ILE A 290 23.28 8.56 -6.53
CA ILE A 290 22.81 8.50 -5.13
C ILE A 290 23.97 8.14 -4.19
N ASN A 291 24.76 7.13 -4.52
CA ASN A 291 25.89 6.70 -3.68
C ASN A 291 27.00 7.76 -3.60
N GLY A 292 27.23 8.51 -4.69
CA GLY A 292 28.20 9.61 -4.72
C GLY A 292 27.74 10.89 -4.02
N LEU A 293 26.45 11.02 -3.72
CA LEU A 293 25.84 12.25 -3.23
C LEU A 293 26.41 12.69 -1.86
N ALA A 294 26.64 11.74 -0.95
CA ALA A 294 27.19 12.02 0.37
C ALA A 294 28.59 12.67 0.28
N ASP A 295 29.46 12.11 -0.57
CA ASP A 295 30.79 12.67 -0.81
C ASP A 295 30.74 14.00 -1.55
N LEU A 296 29.79 14.16 -2.48
CA LEU A 296 29.61 15.39 -3.25
C LEU A 296 29.17 16.55 -2.34
N ILE A 297 28.19 16.32 -1.47
CA ILE A 297 27.73 17.28 -0.46
C ILE A 297 28.89 17.67 0.47
N ARG A 298 29.67 16.69 0.95
CA ARG A 298 30.83 16.95 1.81
C ARG A 298 31.89 17.81 1.11
N ARG A 299 32.24 17.50 -0.14
CA ARG A 299 33.21 18.27 -0.93
C ARG A 299 32.71 19.69 -1.20
N ARG A 300 31.42 19.83 -1.57
CA ARG A 300 30.78 21.12 -1.81
C ARG A 300 30.80 21.99 -0.55
N ALA A 301 30.37 21.45 0.59
CA ALA A 301 30.36 22.16 1.86
C ALA A 301 31.79 22.60 2.25
N ASN A 302 32.78 21.74 2.10
CA ASN A 302 34.18 22.10 2.39
C ASN A 302 34.72 23.20 1.48
N ALA A 303 34.44 23.15 0.17
CA ALA A 303 34.88 24.16 -0.78
C ALA A 303 34.25 25.54 -0.51
N MET A 304 32.94 25.56 -0.23
CA MET A 304 32.21 26.80 0.07
C MET A 304 32.62 27.39 1.41
N ASN A 305 32.77 26.57 2.45
CA ASN A 305 33.29 27.00 3.74
C ASN A 305 34.73 27.52 3.63
N ALA A 306 35.59 26.91 2.79
CA ALA A 306 36.94 27.42 2.54
C ALA A 306 36.93 28.78 1.83
N ARG A 307 36.01 28.97 0.88
CA ARG A 307 35.82 30.26 0.19
C ARG A 307 35.37 31.34 1.15
N GLU A 308 34.40 31.06 2.03
CA GLU A 308 33.96 32.02 3.06
C GLU A 308 35.07 32.36 4.05
N ARG A 309 35.85 31.37 4.50
CA ARG A 309 37.01 31.63 5.37
C ARG A 309 38.05 32.52 4.71
N LYS A 310 38.32 32.31 3.41
CA LYS A 310 39.23 33.18 2.65
C LYS A 310 38.68 34.60 2.57
N LEU A 311 37.41 34.76 2.21
CA LEU A 311 36.78 36.08 2.13
C LEU A 311 36.74 36.80 3.49
N ALA A 312 36.50 36.07 4.58
CA ALA A 312 36.52 36.62 5.94
C ALA A 312 37.93 37.07 6.33
N ARG A 313 38.96 36.26 6.02
CA ARG A 313 40.36 36.61 6.26
C ARG A 313 40.80 37.82 5.44
N ASP A 314 40.40 37.89 4.17
CA ASP A 314 40.71 39.02 3.29
C ASP A 314 40.03 40.31 3.80
N LYS A 315 38.77 40.22 4.28
CA LYS A 315 38.06 41.35 4.92
C LYS A 315 38.69 41.76 6.25
N GLN A 316 39.11 40.82 7.08
CA GLN A 316 39.80 41.10 8.34
C GLN A 316 41.17 41.74 8.08
N ALA A 317 41.93 41.25 7.09
CA ALA A 317 43.20 41.85 6.68
C ALA A 317 43.01 43.27 6.11
N ALA A 318 41.91 43.53 5.40
CA ALA A 318 41.57 44.87 4.93
C ALA A 318 41.11 45.81 6.06
N ALA A 319 40.57 45.28 7.16
CA ALA A 319 40.11 46.04 8.32
C ALA A 319 41.17 46.21 9.43
N ALA A 320 42.18 45.33 9.50
CA ALA A 320 43.22 45.35 10.51
C ALA A 320 44.39 46.26 10.09
N SER A 321 44.24 47.57 10.30
CA SER A 321 45.33 48.55 10.19
C SER A 321 46.16 48.72 11.47
N SER A 322 45.95 47.92 12.52
CA SER A 322 46.82 47.92 13.70
C SER A 322 46.63 46.66 14.53
N ASP A 323 47.72 45.91 14.67
CA ASP A 323 48.09 44.98 15.75
C ASP A 323 46.92 44.43 16.62
N ALA A 324 46.25 43.39 16.11
CA ALA A 324 45.42 42.53 16.93
C ALA A 324 45.59 41.09 16.44
N LEU A 325 46.11 40.23 17.30
CA LEU A 325 46.26 38.80 17.06
C LEU A 325 44.97 38.23 16.48
N ALA A 326 45.09 37.54 15.35
CA ALA A 326 44.00 36.85 14.66
C ALA A 326 43.35 35.83 15.61
N ALA A 327 42.29 36.25 16.30
CA ALA A 327 41.40 35.33 16.99
C ALA A 327 40.70 34.50 15.90
N ASP A 328 40.99 33.20 15.89
CA ASP A 328 40.34 32.22 15.03
C ASP A 328 38.88 32.12 15.48
N VAL A 329 38.01 32.99 14.93
CA VAL A 329 36.58 32.97 15.25
C VAL A 329 36.05 31.62 14.78
N PRO A 330 35.46 30.79 15.67
CA PRO A 330 34.95 29.48 15.29
C PRO A 330 33.75 29.68 14.35
N MET A 331 34.02 29.66 13.05
CA MET A 331 32.99 29.77 12.03
C MET A 331 32.22 28.44 12.00
N VAL A 332 30.92 28.52 12.32
CA VAL A 332 30.01 27.37 12.28
C VAL A 332 30.10 26.74 10.88
N LYS A 333 30.38 25.44 10.81
CA LYS A 333 30.46 24.72 9.54
C LYS A 333 29.05 24.59 8.95
N ALA A 334 28.68 25.50 8.06
CA ALA A 334 27.42 25.43 7.34
C ALA A 334 27.43 24.29 6.31
N THR A 335 26.27 23.68 6.09
CA THR A 335 26.03 22.85 4.91
C THR A 335 25.43 23.70 3.79
N TRP A 336 25.85 23.40 2.56
CA TRP A 336 25.56 24.25 1.40
C TRP A 336 24.72 23.50 0.38
N MET A 337 23.63 24.13 -0.04
CA MET A 337 22.80 23.65 -1.14
C MET A 337 23.49 23.89 -2.50
N ALA A 338 22.97 23.26 -3.55
CA ALA A 338 23.52 23.36 -4.90
C ALA A 338 23.41 24.78 -5.51
N ASP A 339 22.43 25.56 -5.07
CA ASP A 339 22.21 26.95 -5.47
C ASP A 339 23.15 27.95 -4.76
N GLY A 340 24.00 27.46 -3.85
CA GLY A 340 24.92 28.29 -3.08
C GLY A 340 24.27 28.99 -1.89
N THR A 341 23.09 28.55 -1.45
CA THR A 341 22.48 29.01 -0.19
C THR A 341 22.77 28.04 0.96
N HIS A 342 22.61 28.51 2.20
CA HIS A 342 22.79 27.69 3.40
C HIS A 342 21.59 26.76 3.60
N TRP A 343 21.86 25.52 4.01
CA TRP A 343 20.80 24.58 4.38
C TRP A 343 20.13 25.02 5.69
N PRO A 344 18.81 25.19 5.74
CA PRO A 344 18.12 25.65 6.95
C PRO A 344 18.08 24.62 8.08
N GLY A 345 18.41 23.35 7.81
CA GLY A 345 18.48 22.28 8.82
C GLY A 345 19.86 22.08 9.44
N THR A 346 20.81 23.03 9.27
CA THR A 346 22.16 22.94 9.88
C THR A 346 22.29 23.66 11.22
#